data_AF-A4AIJ4-F1
#
_entry.id   AF-A4AIJ4-F1
#
_cell.length_a   1.000
_cell.length_b   1.000
_cell.length_c   1.000
_cell.angle_alpha   90.00
_cell.angle_beta   90.00
_cell.angle_gamma   90.00
#
_symmetry.space_group_name_H-M   'P 1'
#
loop_
_entity.id
_entity.type
_entity.pdbx_description
1 polymer ?
#
loop_
_entity_poly.entity_id
_entity_poly.type
_entity_poly.pdbx_seq_one_letter_code
_entity_poly.pdbx_strand_id
1 'polypeptide(L)'
;MRDDADAVARRREQLVKKFLFLYKGFEQPTPEIGAAWMKWFGDVGEAMVDPGSPLSAGIEVTRDGATALGFGLDALTGYSVITAENIDAALALAKTNPMITSVVVYELGSM
;
A
#
# COMPACT_ATOMS: atom_id res chain seq x y z
N MET A 1 6.85 4.22 36.41
CA MET A 1 6.71 5.47 35.62
C MET A 1 7.34 5.39 34.23
N ARG A 2 8.63 5.04 34.06
CA ARG A 2 9.23 4.82 32.73
C ARG A 2 8.71 3.53 32.08
N ASP A 3 8.57 2.46 32.86
CA ASP A 3 8.07 1.15 32.40
C ASP A 3 6.59 1.16 31.97
N ASP A 4 5.76 1.99 32.62
CA ASP A 4 4.33 2.11 32.30
C ASP A 4 4.09 2.85 30.99
N ALA A 5 4.89 3.89 30.70
CA ALA A 5 4.81 4.64 29.46
C ALA A 5 5.22 3.78 28.25
N ASP A 6 6.27 2.98 28.40
CA ASP A 6 6.73 2.06 27.35
C ASP A 6 5.73 0.91 27.11
N ALA A 7 5.04 0.44 28.16
CA ALA A 7 3.99 -0.56 28.02
C ALA A 7 2.75 -0.01 27.29
N VAL A 8 2.37 1.24 27.54
CA VAL A 8 1.27 1.92 26.85
C VAL A 8 1.62 2.21 25.39
N ALA A 9 2.87 2.62 25.10
CA ALA A 9 3.35 2.84 23.74
C ALA A 9 3.33 1.54 22.92
N ARG A 10 3.89 0.45 23.47
CA ARG A 10 3.82 -0.88 22.85
C ARG A 10 2.39 -1.37 22.65
N ARG A 11 1.50 -1.11 23.61
CA ARG A 11 0.08 -1.47 23.47
C ARG A 11 -0.61 -0.65 22.39
N ARG A 12 -0.26 0.63 22.23
CA ARG A 12 -0.74 1.47 21.13
C ARG A 12 -0.22 0.99 19.79
N GLU A 13 1.07 0.69 19.67
CA GLU A 13 1.65 0.09 18.45
C GLU A 13 0.98 -1.24 18.09
N GLN A 14 0.64 -2.07 19.08
CA GLN A 14 -0.12 -3.32 18.89
C GLN A 14 -1.60 -3.10 18.51
N LEU A 15 -2.15 -1.91 18.73
CA LEU A 15 -3.51 -1.54 18.35
C LEU A 15 -3.58 -0.84 16.98
N VAL A 16 -2.45 -0.40 16.43
CA VAL A 16 -2.42 0.19 15.09
C VAL A 16 -2.50 -0.93 14.05
N LYS A 17 -3.49 -0.82 13.18
CA LYS A 17 -3.75 -1.81 12.13
C LYS A 17 -2.82 -1.56 10.95
N LYS A 18 -2.45 -2.63 10.25
CA LYS A 18 -1.70 -2.56 9.00
C LYS A 18 -2.64 -2.75 7.83
N PHE A 19 -2.41 -1.99 6.76
CA PHE A 19 -3.19 -2.06 5.53
C PHE A 19 -2.26 -2.24 4.35
N LEU A 20 -2.62 -3.16 3.46
CA LEU A 20 -1.98 -3.34 2.16
C LEU A 20 -2.71 -2.48 1.13
N PHE A 21 -1.97 -1.61 0.47
CA PHE A 21 -2.41 -0.88 -0.70
C PHE A 21 -1.83 -1.57 -1.93
N LEU A 22 -2.69 -2.06 -2.83
CA LEU A 22 -2.29 -2.62 -4.12
C LEU A 22 -2.67 -1.64 -5.23
N TYR A 23 -1.71 -1.28 -6.06
CA TYR A 23 -1.91 -0.31 -7.13
C TYR A 23 -2.32 -1.03 -8.41
N LYS A 24 -3.43 -0.58 -8.99
CA LYS A 24 -3.97 -1.08 -10.24
C LYS A 24 -3.87 0.00 -11.31
N GLY A 25 -3.45 -0.42 -12.49
CA GLY A 25 -3.30 0.40 -13.67
C GLY A 25 -1.84 0.72 -13.98
N PHE A 26 -1.53 0.63 -15.26
CA PHE A 26 -0.24 0.99 -15.83
C PHE A 26 -0.44 2.02 -16.96
N GLU A 27 0.29 3.11 -16.85
CA GLU A 27 0.61 4.01 -17.95
C GLU A 27 2.13 4.21 -17.96
N GLN A 28 2.69 4.56 -19.12
CA GLN A 28 4.12 4.82 -19.22
C GLN A 28 4.50 5.96 -18.27
N PRO A 29 5.41 5.74 -17.30
CA PRO A 29 5.73 6.77 -16.31
C PRO A 29 6.28 8.04 -16.96
N THR A 30 5.71 9.18 -16.59
CA THR A 30 6.26 10.51 -16.89
C THR A 30 6.98 11.08 -15.66
N PRO A 31 7.84 12.10 -15.82
CA PRO A 31 8.45 12.79 -14.68
C PRO A 31 7.43 13.32 -13.67
N GLU A 32 6.27 13.79 -14.13
CA GLU A 32 5.18 14.30 -13.30
C GLU A 32 4.54 13.19 -12.46
N ILE A 33 4.31 12.03 -13.07
CA ILE A 33 3.82 10.83 -12.35
C ILE A 33 4.84 10.44 -11.27
N GLY A 34 6.12 10.34 -11.63
CA GLY A 34 7.19 10.02 -10.68
C GLY A 34 7.25 11.01 -9.51
N ALA A 35 7.15 12.31 -9.79
CA ALA A 35 7.17 13.36 -8.77
C ALA A 35 5.94 13.28 -7.83
N ALA A 36 4.75 13.01 -8.38
CA ALA A 36 3.54 12.82 -7.59
C ALA A 36 3.66 11.63 -6.63
N TRP A 37 4.22 10.51 -7.09
CA TRP A 37 4.50 9.35 -6.24
C TRP A 37 5.50 9.66 -5.14
N MET A 38 6.62 10.30 -5.46
CA MET A 38 7.62 10.69 -4.46
C MET A 38 7.04 11.64 -3.41
N LYS A 39 6.20 12.59 -3.84
CA LYS A 39 5.48 13.48 -2.92
C LYS A 39 4.53 12.69 -2.01
N TRP A 40 3.74 11.78 -2.57
CA TRP A 40 2.79 10.98 -1.78
C TRP A 40 3.51 10.11 -0.74
N PHE A 41 4.63 9.47 -1.09
CA PHE A 41 5.44 8.74 -0.11
C PHE A 41 5.92 9.64 1.05
N GLY A 42 6.31 10.89 0.74
CA GLY A 42 6.66 11.88 1.75
C GLY A 42 5.49 12.32 2.62
N ASP A 43 4.31 12.52 2.01
CA ASP A 43 3.09 12.94 2.71
C ASP A 43 2.56 11.83 3.65
N VAL A 44 2.71 10.55 3.29
CA VAL A 44 2.32 9.42 4.16
C VAL A 44 3.19 9.37 5.43
N GLY A 45 4.48 9.68 5.30
CA GLY A 45 5.38 9.85 6.44
C GLY A 45 5.46 8.63 7.37
N GLU A 46 5.27 8.86 8.67
CA GLU A 46 5.41 7.83 9.72
C GLU A 46 4.38 6.69 9.62
N ALA A 47 3.29 6.88 8.87
CA ALA A 47 2.33 5.82 8.60
C ALA A 47 2.85 4.79 7.56
N MET A 48 3.98 5.05 6.90
CA MET A 48 4.56 4.13 5.93
C MET A 48 5.34 3.01 6.65
N VAL A 49 4.82 1.78 6.60
CA VAL A 49 5.52 0.60 7.14
C VAL A 49 6.48 0.03 6.10
N ASP A 50 6.00 -0.10 4.87
CA ASP A 50 6.77 -0.58 3.73
C ASP A 50 6.36 0.23 2.49
N PRO A 51 7.26 1.03 1.90
CA PRO A 51 6.96 1.72 0.64
C PRO A 51 6.69 0.75 -0.51
N GLY A 52 7.08 -0.52 -0.35
CA GLY A 52 6.87 -1.61 -1.28
C GLY A 52 7.77 -1.51 -2.50
N SER A 53 7.30 -2.03 -3.63
CA SER A 53 8.05 -2.03 -4.89
C SER A 53 7.13 -2.00 -6.10
N PRO A 54 7.56 -1.39 -7.22
CA PRO A 54 6.92 -1.61 -8.50
C PRO A 54 6.94 -3.09 -8.88
N LEU A 55 5.85 -3.57 -9.47
CA LEU A 55 5.75 -4.93 -9.98
C LEU A 55 6.06 -4.97 -11.48
N SER A 56 6.78 -6.01 -11.91
CA SER A 56 6.89 -6.37 -13.32
C SER A 56 5.60 -7.00 -13.83
N ALA A 57 5.54 -7.30 -15.13
CA ALA A 57 4.53 -8.21 -15.67
C ALA A 57 4.50 -9.50 -14.83
N GLY A 58 3.28 -9.97 -14.55
CA GLY A 58 3.03 -11.06 -13.62
C GLY A 58 2.69 -12.37 -14.33
N ILE A 59 2.54 -13.43 -13.54
CA ILE A 59 1.95 -14.69 -13.98
C ILE A 59 0.91 -15.07 -12.93
N GLU A 60 -0.33 -15.24 -13.36
CA GLU A 60 -1.39 -15.81 -12.52
C GLU A 60 -1.32 -17.33 -12.62
N VAL A 61 -1.21 -17.99 -11.46
CA VAL A 61 -1.24 -19.45 -11.37
C VAL A 61 -2.58 -19.87 -10.78
N THR A 62 -3.30 -20.70 -11.52
CA THR A 62 -4.56 -21.33 -11.12
C THR A 62 -4.36 -22.84 -10.97
N ARG A 63 -5.41 -23.56 -10.56
CA ARG A 63 -5.37 -25.04 -10.50
C ARG A 63 -5.16 -25.67 -11.88
N ASP A 64 -5.61 -24.99 -12.93
CA ASP A 64 -5.67 -25.52 -14.30
C ASP A 64 -4.47 -25.07 -15.16
N GLY A 65 -3.63 -24.16 -14.66
CA GLY A 65 -2.44 -23.71 -15.36
C GLY A 65 -1.97 -22.31 -14.96
N ALA A 66 -1.04 -21.76 -15.74
CA ALA A 66 -0.45 -20.45 -15.52
C ALA A 66 -0.72 -19.53 -16.72
N THR A 67 -1.13 -18.29 -16.47
CA THR A 67 -1.45 -17.29 -17.48
C THR A 67 -0.60 -16.04 -17.27
N ALA A 68 0.06 -15.55 -18.32
CA ALA A 68 0.83 -14.31 -18.25
C ALA A 68 -0.09 -13.10 -18.09
N LEU A 69 0.24 -12.22 -17.15
CA LEU A 69 -0.44 -10.95 -16.93
C LEU A 69 0.32 -9.84 -17.66
N GLY A 70 -0.36 -9.21 -18.63
CA GLY A 70 0.17 -8.07 -19.35
C GLY A 70 0.11 -6.78 -18.53
N PHE A 71 0.80 -5.74 -19.00
CA PHE A 71 0.60 -4.38 -18.53
C PHE A 71 -0.66 -3.77 -19.15
N GLY A 72 -1.35 -2.93 -18.38
CA GLY A 72 -2.52 -2.19 -18.82
C GLY A 72 -3.27 -1.59 -17.63
N LEU A 73 -4.43 -0.99 -17.90
CA LEU A 73 -5.27 -0.36 -16.87
C LEU A 73 -5.78 -1.37 -15.82
N ASP A 74 -5.79 -2.66 -16.14
CA ASP A 74 -6.17 -3.71 -15.20
C ASP A 74 -5.01 -4.38 -14.46
N ALA A 75 -3.76 -4.04 -14.78
CA ALA A 75 -2.58 -4.70 -14.21
C ALA A 75 -2.31 -4.24 -12.78
N LEU A 76 -1.85 -5.15 -11.91
CA LEU A 76 -1.26 -4.78 -10.63
C LEU A 76 0.18 -4.30 -10.86
N THR A 77 0.51 -3.11 -10.37
CA THR A 77 1.76 -2.41 -10.73
C THR A 77 2.63 -2.06 -9.54
N GLY A 78 2.15 -2.25 -8.32
CA GLY A 78 2.91 -1.99 -7.11
C GLY A 78 2.10 -2.24 -5.86
N TYR A 79 2.77 -2.09 -4.72
CA TYR A 79 2.13 -2.14 -3.43
C TYR A 79 2.81 -1.21 -2.43
N SER A 80 2.13 -0.92 -1.32
CA SER A 80 2.74 -0.42 -0.09
C SER A 80 1.99 -0.97 1.11
N VAL A 81 2.66 -1.05 2.26
CA VAL A 81 2.02 -1.36 3.55
C VAL A 81 2.07 -0.12 4.40
N ILE A 82 0.90 0.29 4.90
CA ILE A 82 0.76 1.44 5.79
C ILE A 82 0.14 1.04 7.12
N THR A 83 0.32 1.87 8.13
CA THR A 83 -0.38 1.81 9.40
C THR A 83 -1.49 2.85 9.45
N ALA A 84 -2.64 2.50 10.01
CA ALA A 84 -3.71 3.44 10.30
C ALA A 84 -4.55 2.96 11.50
N GLU A 85 -5.29 3.87 12.14
CA GLU A 85 -6.15 3.54 13.29
C GLU A 85 -7.29 2.58 12.93
N ASN A 86 -7.84 2.71 11.73
CA ASN A 86 -8.98 1.96 11.22
C ASN A 86 -9.05 2.06 9.68
N ILE A 87 -10.02 1.35 9.09
CA ILE A 87 -10.21 1.32 7.65
C ILE A 87 -10.55 2.70 7.07
N ASP A 88 -11.31 3.54 7.77
CA ASP A 88 -11.69 4.87 7.27
C ASP A 88 -10.46 5.78 7.14
N ALA A 89 -9.55 5.74 8.12
CA ALA A 89 -8.28 6.45 8.07
C ALA A 89 -7.38 5.95 6.92
N ALA A 90 -7.32 4.63 6.71
CA ALA A 90 -6.61 4.05 5.57
C ALA A 90 -7.23 4.52 4.23
N LEU A 91 -8.56 4.50 4.10
CA LEU A 91 -9.25 4.96 2.89
C LEU A 91 -9.04 6.46 2.63
N ALA A 92 -8.94 7.28 3.67
CA ALA A 92 -8.61 8.69 3.54
C ALA A 92 -7.21 8.88 2.91
N LEU A 93 -6.23 8.06 3.32
CA LEU A 93 -4.88 8.09 2.75
C LEU A 93 -4.82 7.50 1.33
N ALA A 94 -5.59 6.44 1.06
CA ALA A 94 -5.68 5.84 -0.28
C ALA A 94 -6.22 6.84 -1.31
N LYS A 95 -7.16 7.72 -0.91
CA LYS A 95 -7.73 8.75 -1.79
C LYS A 95 -6.75 9.85 -2.20
N THR A 96 -5.62 10.01 -1.51
CA THR A 96 -4.58 10.98 -1.87
C THR A 96 -3.49 10.38 -2.76
N ASN A 97 -3.54 9.06 -3.00
CA ASN A 97 -2.55 8.35 -3.80
C ASN A 97 -2.64 8.75 -5.29
N PRO A 98 -1.51 8.86 -6.01
CA PRO A 98 -1.50 9.17 -7.44
C PRO A 98 -1.63 7.90 -8.32
N MET A 99 -2.52 6.98 -7.95
CA MET A 99 -2.75 5.74 -8.71
C MET A 99 -3.28 6.03 -10.11
N ILE A 100 -3.02 5.12 -11.03
CA ILE A 100 -3.50 5.21 -12.41
C ILE A 100 -4.98 4.85 -12.51
N THR A 101 -5.39 3.67 -12.03
CA THR A 101 -6.79 3.21 -12.09
C THR A 101 -7.42 3.14 -10.72
N SER A 102 -6.80 2.43 -9.77
CA SER A 102 -7.32 2.33 -8.41
C SER A 102 -6.27 1.87 -7.41
N VAL A 103 -6.50 2.15 -6.13
CA VAL A 103 -5.84 1.47 -5.01
C VAL A 103 -6.81 0.47 -4.41
N VAL A 104 -6.43 -0.81 -4.35
CA VAL A 104 -7.18 -1.83 -3.62
C VAL A 104 -6.63 -1.89 -2.20
N VAL A 105 -7.50 -1.75 -1.21
CA VAL A 105 -7.13 -1.66 0.21
C VAL A 105 -7.59 -2.90 0.96
N TYR A 106 -6.65 -3.55 1.66
CA TYR A 106 -6.94 -4.68 2.55
C TYR A 106 -6.42 -4.39 3.96
N GLU A 107 -7.20 -4.69 4.99
CA GLU A 107 -6.68 -4.82 6.36
C GLU A 107 -5.88 -6.12 6.47
N LEU A 108 -4.63 -6.03 6.94
CA LEU A 108 -3.79 -7.21 7.17
C LEU A 108 -4.11 -7.81 8.54
N GLY A 109 -4.40 -9.11 8.56
CA GLY A 109 -4.62 -9.85 9.80
C GLY A 109 -3.37 -9.89 10.68
N SER A 110 -3.56 -9.81 12.00
CA SER A 110 -2.49 -10.08 12.97
C SER A 110 -2.32 -11.60 13.10
N MET A 111 -1.09 -12.10 12.94
CA MET A 111 -0.73 -13.48 13.27
C MET A 111 -0.21 -13.57 14.70
#